data_AF-X1M582-F1
#
_entry.id   AF-X1M582-F1
#
_cell.length_a   1.000
_cell.length_b   1.000
_cell.length_c   1.000
_cell.angle_alpha   90.00
_cell.angle_beta   90.00
_cell.angle_gamma   90.00
#
_symmetry.space_group_name_H-M   'P 1'
#
loop_
_entity.id
_entity.type
_entity.pdbx_description
1 polymer ?
#
loop_
_entity_poly.entity_id
_entity_poly.type
_entity_poly.pdbx_seq_one_letter_code
_entity_poly.pdbx_strand_id
1 'polypeptide(L)'
;MLELKPQPLATVSPPVPKLLQEGFFVRFTDQWPLTLPHVKGKTFQVEKTNQVPYDITRIIPGGNYCDVDMSNATGGENIYPENTKTLYETILGFKPGNFLVHFYIPAGEYVHRLEQSGMVPNVAHATHRYLGARKPEDSPYADKRIFIYSVKDLEPLILRLFV
;
A
#
# COMPACT_ATOMS: atom_id res chain seq x y z
N MET A 1 -24.81 27.38 43.99
CA MET A 1 -23.49 27.25 43.36
C MET A 1 -23.58 26.05 42.44
N LEU A 2 -23.75 26.27 41.13
CA LEU A 2 -23.89 25.21 40.12
C LEU A 2 -22.50 24.85 39.62
N GLU A 3 -21.97 23.69 40.02
CA GLU A 3 -20.73 23.17 39.44
C GLU A 3 -20.99 22.66 38.02
N LEU A 4 -20.46 23.39 37.05
CA LEU A 4 -20.32 22.91 35.67
C LEU A 4 -19.28 21.78 35.67
N LYS A 5 -19.74 20.54 35.53
CA LYS A 5 -18.85 19.42 35.22
C LYS A 5 -18.17 19.72 33.87
N PRO A 6 -16.83 19.66 33.78
CA PRO A 6 -16.14 19.81 32.50
C PRO A 6 -16.63 18.72 31.56
N GLN A 7 -16.98 19.08 30.33
CA GLN A 7 -17.24 18.10 29.28
C GLN A 7 -16.00 17.23 29.08
N PRO A 8 -16.15 15.92 28.87
CA PRO A 8 -15.02 15.05 28.63
C PRO A 8 -14.25 15.59 27.42
N LEU A 9 -12.95 15.85 27.62
CA LEU A 9 -12.00 16.11 26.55
C LEU A 9 -12.22 15.03 25.48
N ALA A 10 -12.50 15.46 24.25
CA ALA A 10 -12.56 14.56 23.11
C ALA A 10 -11.28 13.72 23.14
N THR A 11 -11.43 12.42 23.39
CA THR A 11 -10.36 11.45 23.20
C THR A 11 -10.07 11.48 21.71
N VAL A 12 -9.07 12.27 21.30
CA VAL A 12 -8.48 12.18 19.98
C VAL A 12 -7.73 10.86 19.97
N SER A 13 -8.47 9.76 19.79
CA SER A 13 -7.90 8.58 19.19
C SER A 13 -7.26 9.05 17.89
N PRO A 14 -6.00 8.68 17.58
CA PRO A 14 -5.45 8.95 16.26
C PRO A 14 -6.52 8.44 15.27
N PRO A 15 -6.96 9.29 14.32
CA PRO A 15 -8.00 8.87 13.41
C PRO A 15 -7.44 7.67 12.66
N VAL A 16 -8.16 6.54 12.70
CA VAL A 16 -8.01 5.52 11.67
C VAL A 16 -7.97 6.27 10.35
N PRO A 17 -6.96 6.06 9.48
CA PRO A 17 -6.89 6.74 8.19
C PRO A 17 -8.26 6.66 7.54
N LYS A 18 -8.93 7.80 7.39
CA LYS A 18 -10.25 7.83 6.78
C LYS A 18 -10.05 7.43 5.34
N LEU A 19 -10.58 6.27 4.97
CA LEU A 19 -10.71 5.86 3.58
C LEU A 19 -11.28 7.01 2.77
N LEU A 20 -10.92 7.07 1.49
CA LEU A 20 -11.46 8.10 0.61
C LEU A 20 -12.99 7.99 0.57
N GLN A 21 -13.67 9.12 0.79
CA GLN A 21 -15.13 9.23 0.78
C GLN A 21 -15.59 10.16 -0.33
N GLU A 22 -16.84 10.01 -0.74
CA GLU A 22 -17.48 10.94 -1.66
C GLU A 22 -17.39 12.38 -1.12
N GLY A 23 -17.09 13.31 -2.01
CA GLY A 23 -16.88 14.72 -1.70
C GLY A 23 -15.45 15.07 -1.24
N PHE A 24 -14.58 14.11 -0.93
CA PHE A 24 -13.19 14.40 -0.56
C PHE A 24 -12.39 14.93 -1.75
N PHE A 25 -11.39 15.76 -1.47
CA PHE A 25 -10.45 16.25 -2.48
C PHE A 25 -9.11 15.53 -2.38
N VAL A 26 -8.59 15.09 -3.52
CA VAL A 26 -7.27 14.47 -3.65
C VAL A 26 -6.38 15.38 -4.49
N ARG A 27 -5.23 15.77 -3.91
CA ARG A 27 -4.22 16.62 -4.55
C ARG A 27 -3.02 15.77 -4.94
N PHE A 28 -2.72 15.69 -6.22
CA PHE A 28 -1.45 15.15 -6.73
C PHE A 28 -0.45 16.30 -6.85
N THR A 29 0.69 16.18 -6.19
CA THR A 29 1.71 17.23 -6.14
C THR A 29 2.44 17.37 -7.47
N ASP A 30 3.17 18.47 -7.64
CA ASP A 30 4.00 18.71 -8.83
C ASP A 30 5.26 17.82 -8.86
N GLN A 31 5.53 17.07 -7.78
CA GLN A 31 6.62 16.11 -7.69
C GLN A 31 6.27 14.75 -8.32
N TRP A 32 5.01 14.54 -8.71
CA TRP A 32 4.64 13.30 -9.41
C TRP A 32 5.41 13.14 -10.74
N PRO A 33 5.67 11.91 -11.17
CA PRO A 33 6.41 11.62 -12.40
C PRO A 33 5.84 12.31 -13.64
N LEU A 34 6.72 12.73 -14.56
CA LEU A 34 6.31 13.33 -15.85
C LEU A 34 5.57 12.33 -16.74
N THR A 35 5.74 11.03 -16.50
CA THR A 35 5.02 9.93 -17.16
C THR A 35 3.53 9.89 -16.81
N LEU A 36 3.09 10.62 -15.77
CA LEU A 36 1.71 10.65 -15.29
C LEU A 36 1.06 12.03 -15.45
N PRO A 37 1.01 12.60 -16.67
CA PRO A 37 0.51 13.97 -16.90
C PRO A 37 -0.99 14.11 -16.63
N HIS A 38 -1.73 13.00 -16.57
CA HIS A 38 -3.16 13.01 -16.28
C HIS A 38 -3.44 13.38 -14.81
N VAL A 39 -2.54 13.07 -13.86
CA VAL A 39 -2.70 13.42 -12.44
C VAL A 39 -1.74 14.50 -11.94
N LYS A 40 -0.51 14.58 -12.47
CA LYS A 40 0.54 15.47 -11.95
C LYS A 40 0.07 16.93 -11.78
N GLY A 41 0.24 17.47 -10.56
CA GLY A 41 -0.09 18.86 -10.24
C GLY A 41 -1.59 19.19 -10.21
N LYS A 42 -2.48 18.19 -10.26
CA LYS A 42 -3.93 18.37 -10.34
C LYS A 42 -4.64 18.02 -9.03
N THR A 43 -5.84 18.55 -8.90
CA THR A 43 -6.75 18.28 -7.78
C THR A 43 -8.03 17.69 -8.35
N PHE A 44 -8.53 16.64 -7.71
CA PHE A 44 -9.77 15.98 -8.08
C PHE A 44 -10.70 15.89 -6.88
N GLN A 45 -12.00 15.86 -7.14
CA GLN A 45 -13.00 15.52 -6.13
C GLN A 45 -13.46 14.09 -6.34
N VAL A 46 -13.59 13.32 -5.26
CA VAL A 46 -14.15 11.97 -5.29
C VAL A 46 -15.65 12.07 -5.48
N GLU A 47 -16.15 11.71 -6.67
CA GLU A 47 -17.59 11.77 -6.97
C GLU A 47 -18.34 10.56 -6.42
N LYS A 48 -17.74 9.37 -6.51
CA LYS A 48 -18.34 8.10 -6.10
C LYS A 48 -17.29 7.18 -5.52
N THR A 49 -17.68 6.36 -4.55
CA THR A 49 -16.84 5.29 -4.01
C THR A 49 -17.50 3.93 -4.19
N ASN A 50 -16.67 2.90 -4.41
CA ASN A 50 -17.12 1.52 -4.47
C ASN A 50 -16.04 0.64 -3.84
N GLN A 51 -16.45 -0.33 -3.03
CA GLN A 51 -15.54 -1.26 -2.37
C GLN A 51 -15.65 -2.63 -3.02
N VAL A 52 -14.49 -3.20 -3.40
CA VAL A 52 -14.42 -4.51 -4.04
C VAL A 52 -13.46 -5.38 -3.24
N PRO A 53 -13.94 -6.43 -2.54
CA PRO A 53 -13.05 -7.38 -1.88
C PRO A 53 -12.39 -8.29 -2.91
N TYR A 54 -11.08 -8.53 -2.75
CA TYR A 54 -10.31 -9.43 -3.61
C TYR A 54 -9.25 -10.14 -2.78
N ASP A 55 -9.26 -11.47 -2.83
CA ASP A 55 -8.32 -12.32 -2.09
C ASP A 55 -7.37 -13.02 -3.07
N ILE A 56 -6.07 -12.81 -2.88
CA ILE A 56 -5.02 -13.49 -3.63
C ILE A 56 -4.45 -14.61 -2.77
N THR A 57 -4.35 -15.81 -3.32
CA THR A 57 -3.76 -16.98 -2.65
C THR A 57 -2.53 -17.47 -3.41
N ARG A 58 -1.49 -17.86 -2.67
CA ARG A 58 -0.26 -18.46 -3.18
C ARG A 58 0.19 -19.59 -2.25
N ILE A 59 0.77 -20.63 -2.84
CA ILE A 59 1.45 -21.70 -2.11
C ILE A 59 2.94 -21.54 -2.39
N ILE A 60 3.72 -21.27 -1.35
CA ILE A 60 5.15 -20.98 -1.45
C ILE A 60 5.90 -22.05 -0.66
N PRO A 61 6.78 -22.84 -1.31
CA PRO A 61 7.63 -23.80 -0.61
C PRO A 61 8.63 -23.08 0.32
N GLY A 62 9.05 -23.73 1.40
CA GLY A 62 10.03 -23.15 2.32
C GLY A 62 11.37 -22.84 1.63
N GLY A 63 11.99 -21.71 2.01
CA GLY A 63 13.21 -21.18 1.41
C GLY A 63 13.01 -20.52 0.05
N ASN A 64 11.77 -20.33 -0.40
CA ASN A 64 11.44 -19.72 -1.69
C ASN A 64 10.63 -18.43 -1.53
N TYR A 65 10.52 -17.68 -2.62
CA TYR A 65 9.66 -16.51 -2.70
C TYR A 65 8.72 -16.59 -3.90
N CYS A 66 7.64 -15.81 -3.83
CA CYS A 66 6.73 -15.54 -4.94
C CYS A 66 6.52 -14.03 -5.04
N ASP A 67 6.61 -13.51 -6.26
CA ASP A 67 6.31 -12.12 -6.56
C ASP A 67 4.83 -11.99 -6.96
N VAL A 68 4.15 -11.04 -6.34
CA VAL A 68 2.79 -10.63 -6.68
C VAL A 68 2.91 -9.24 -7.32
N ASP A 69 2.75 -9.19 -8.63
CA ASP A 69 2.70 -7.94 -9.38
C ASP A 69 1.28 -7.37 -9.35
N MET A 70 1.10 -6.20 -8.74
CA MET A 70 -0.20 -5.53 -8.65
C MET A 70 -0.60 -4.83 -9.95
N SER A 71 0.33 -4.63 -10.88
CA SER A 71 0.06 -3.90 -12.11
C SER A 71 -0.76 -4.71 -13.12
N ASN A 72 -1.06 -4.07 -14.24
CA ASN A 72 -1.76 -4.68 -15.38
C ASN A 72 -0.77 -5.26 -16.41
N ALA A 73 0.49 -5.51 -16.01
CA ALA A 73 1.47 -6.18 -16.85
C ALA A 73 1.09 -7.66 -17.11
N THR A 74 1.65 -8.26 -18.16
CA THR A 74 1.42 -9.67 -18.47
C THR A 74 1.83 -10.56 -17.29
N GLY A 75 0.85 -11.27 -16.71
CA GLY A 75 1.05 -12.11 -15.53
C GLY A 75 0.88 -11.39 -14.18
N GLY A 76 0.54 -10.10 -14.19
CA GLY A 76 0.12 -9.35 -13.02
C GLY A 76 -1.33 -9.61 -12.60
N GLU A 77 -1.70 -9.06 -11.46
CA GLU A 77 -3.03 -9.22 -10.84
C GLU A 77 -4.11 -8.33 -11.46
N ASN A 78 -3.74 -7.42 -12.36
CA ASN A 78 -4.65 -6.51 -13.04
C ASN A 78 -5.47 -5.63 -12.08
N ILE A 79 -4.83 -5.14 -11.01
CA ILE A 79 -5.49 -4.35 -9.95
C ILE A 79 -5.16 -2.86 -10.04
N TYR A 80 -4.70 -2.37 -11.20
CA TYR A 80 -4.57 -0.94 -11.48
C TYR A 80 -5.75 -0.44 -12.31
N PRO A 81 -6.15 0.84 -12.17
CA PRO A 81 -7.23 1.40 -12.97
C PRO A 81 -6.77 1.65 -14.41
N GLU A 82 -7.62 1.33 -15.38
CA GLU A 82 -7.38 1.62 -16.81
C GLU A 82 -7.90 3.01 -17.23
N ASN A 83 -8.77 3.62 -16.42
CA ASN A 83 -9.37 4.92 -16.70
C ASN A 83 -8.61 6.04 -15.97
N THR A 84 -8.30 7.14 -16.66
CA THR A 84 -7.62 8.31 -16.10
C THR A 84 -8.44 9.09 -15.06
N LYS A 85 -9.75 8.83 -14.98
CA LYS A 85 -10.67 9.43 -14.00
C LYS A 85 -10.88 8.57 -12.74
N THR A 86 -10.16 7.46 -12.61
CA THR A 86 -10.33 6.52 -11.52
C THR A 86 -9.07 6.43 -10.68
N LEU A 87 -9.26 6.45 -9.36
CA LEU A 87 -8.23 6.25 -8.35
C LEU A 87 -8.62 5.01 -7.55
N TYR A 88 -7.70 4.06 -7.41
CA TYR A 88 -7.90 2.92 -6.52
C TYR A 88 -7.14 3.16 -5.22
N GLU A 89 -7.85 3.08 -4.11
CA GLU A 89 -7.30 2.94 -2.76
C GLU A 89 -7.39 1.47 -2.37
N THR A 90 -6.27 0.76 -2.47
CA THR A 90 -6.16 -0.66 -2.13
C THR A 90 -5.73 -0.79 -0.68
N ILE A 91 -6.61 -1.37 0.14
CA ILE A 91 -6.34 -1.67 1.54
C ILE A 91 -5.86 -3.12 1.64
N LEU A 92 -4.61 -3.32 2.00
CA LEU A 92 -3.96 -4.62 1.97
C LEU A 92 -3.91 -5.24 3.36
N GLY A 93 -4.34 -6.50 3.49
CA GLY A 93 -4.21 -7.29 4.70
C GLY A 93 -3.66 -8.68 4.43
N PHE A 94 -2.89 -9.21 5.37
CA PHE A 94 -2.24 -10.50 5.28
C PHE A 94 -2.92 -11.53 6.17
N LYS A 95 -3.14 -12.75 5.65
CA LYS A 95 -3.53 -13.88 6.50
C LYS A 95 -2.34 -14.32 7.37
N PRO A 96 -2.59 -14.88 8.57
CA PRO A 96 -1.53 -15.38 9.44
C PRO A 96 -0.62 -16.39 8.73
N GLY A 97 0.68 -16.31 9.00
CA GLY A 97 1.68 -17.22 8.43
C GLY A 97 3.09 -16.80 8.83
N ASN A 98 4.07 -17.68 8.59
CA ASN A 98 5.48 -17.36 8.78
C ASN A 98 6.09 -16.98 7.43
N PHE A 99 5.94 -15.71 7.06
CA PHE A 99 6.52 -15.18 5.83
C PHE A 99 6.87 -13.70 6.00
N LEU A 100 7.77 -13.23 5.15
CA LEU A 100 8.18 -11.84 5.03
C LEU A 100 7.62 -11.26 3.73
N VAL A 101 7.27 -9.97 3.76
CA VAL A 101 6.77 -9.24 2.61
C VAL A 101 7.69 -8.05 2.32
N HIS A 102 8.25 -7.99 1.13
CA HIS A 102 8.99 -6.83 0.65
C HIS A 102 8.20 -6.11 -0.43
N PHE A 103 8.21 -4.78 -0.38
CA PHE A 103 7.57 -3.91 -1.35
C PHE A 103 8.61 -3.30 -2.30
N TYR A 104 8.31 -3.35 -3.59
CA TYR A 104 9.11 -2.75 -4.64
C TYR A 104 8.26 -1.76 -5.43
N ILE A 105 8.69 -0.49 -5.46
CA ILE A 105 8.03 0.58 -6.22
C ILE A 105 9.12 1.57 -6.67
N PRO A 106 9.45 1.63 -7.97
CA PRO A 106 9.04 0.74 -9.06
C PRO A 106 9.55 -0.71 -8.88
N ALA A 107 9.20 -1.64 -9.77
CA ALA A 107 9.47 -3.09 -9.64
C ALA A 107 10.91 -3.51 -9.28
N GLY A 108 11.92 -2.67 -9.55
CA GLY A 108 13.32 -2.94 -9.22
C GLY A 108 13.83 -2.25 -7.95
N GLU A 109 13.06 -1.37 -7.33
CA GLU A 109 13.52 -0.54 -6.21
C GLU A 109 12.81 -0.84 -4.90
N TYR A 110 13.60 -1.14 -3.87
CA TYR A 110 13.09 -1.36 -2.53
C TYR A 110 12.60 -0.06 -1.91
N VAL A 111 11.33 -0.06 -1.48
CA VAL A 111 10.73 1.06 -0.74
C VAL A 111 11.47 1.34 0.57
N HIS A 112 12.02 0.29 1.19
CA HIS A 112 12.60 0.34 2.54
C HIS A 112 14.13 0.14 2.57
N ARG A 113 14.85 0.55 1.53
CA ARG A 113 16.33 0.60 1.58
C ARG A 113 16.81 1.68 2.55
N LEU A 114 17.95 1.45 3.21
CA LEU A 114 18.62 2.49 3.98
C LEU A 114 19.54 3.30 3.05
N GLU A 115 19.88 4.53 3.47
CA GLU A 115 20.74 5.43 2.68
C GLU A 115 22.18 4.93 2.56
N GLN A 116 22.63 4.12 3.53
CA GLN A 116 23.96 3.50 3.49
C GLN A 116 24.05 2.51 2.31
N SER A 117 25.08 2.67 1.49
CA SER A 117 25.35 1.76 0.37
C SER A 117 25.42 0.30 0.82
N GLY A 118 24.75 -0.58 0.09
CA GLY A 118 24.68 -2.01 0.38
C GLY A 118 23.65 -2.42 1.44
N MET A 119 23.05 -1.48 2.19
CA MET A 119 21.96 -1.76 3.11
C MET A 119 20.61 -1.80 2.37
N VAL A 120 20.51 -2.79 1.49
CA VAL A 120 19.32 -3.09 0.68
C VAL A 120 18.72 -4.42 1.11
N PRO A 121 17.40 -4.56 1.11
CA PRO A 121 16.78 -5.84 1.42
C PRO A 121 17.24 -6.93 0.43
N ASN A 122 17.49 -8.12 0.96
CA ASN A 122 17.94 -9.26 0.15
C ASN A 122 17.48 -10.57 0.80
N VAL A 123 16.53 -11.25 0.15
CA VAL A 123 15.94 -12.50 0.63
C VAL A 123 16.95 -13.65 0.78
N ALA A 124 18.05 -13.64 0.03
CA ALA A 124 19.11 -14.65 0.12
C ALA A 124 20.11 -14.38 1.26
N HIS A 125 20.11 -13.18 1.84
CA HIS A 125 21.05 -12.81 2.91
C HIS A 125 20.43 -13.05 4.29
N ALA A 126 21.18 -13.69 5.19
CA ALA A 126 20.67 -14.09 6.51
C ALA A 126 20.11 -12.93 7.35
N THR A 127 20.71 -11.74 7.23
CA THR A 127 20.30 -10.54 7.98
C THR A 127 19.51 -9.54 7.15
N HIS A 128 19.88 -9.33 5.88
CA HIS A 128 19.25 -8.27 5.06
C HIS A 128 17.85 -8.66 4.59
N ARG A 129 17.47 -9.94 4.67
CA ARG A 129 16.08 -10.38 4.44
C ARG A 129 15.10 -9.77 5.42
N TYR A 130 15.54 -9.33 6.59
CA TYR A 130 14.67 -8.67 7.58
C TYR A 130 14.65 -7.15 7.43
N LEU A 131 15.46 -6.59 6.52
CA LEU A 131 15.52 -5.15 6.34
C LEU A 131 14.24 -4.66 5.65
N GLY A 132 13.47 -3.83 6.35
CA GLY A 132 12.25 -3.24 5.80
C GLY A 132 11.16 -4.25 5.42
N ALA A 133 11.30 -5.52 5.84
CA ALA A 133 10.28 -6.53 5.62
C ALA A 133 9.05 -6.26 6.48
N ARG A 134 7.86 -6.46 5.90
CA ARG A 134 6.61 -6.53 6.66
C ARG A 134 6.30 -7.97 7.02
N LYS A 135 5.64 -8.14 8.15
CA LYS A 135 5.09 -9.40 8.63
C LYS A 135 3.57 -9.35 8.58
N PRO A 136 2.88 -10.51 8.64
CA PRO A 136 1.42 -10.52 8.67
C PRO A 136 0.81 -9.70 9.82
N GLU A 137 1.51 -9.61 10.94
CA GLU A 137 1.11 -8.82 12.11
C GLU A 137 1.14 -7.29 11.87
N ASP A 138 1.89 -6.80 10.88
CA ASP A 138 1.96 -5.36 10.57
C ASP A 138 0.69 -4.86 9.87
N SER A 139 0.00 -5.75 9.14
CA SER A 139 -1.29 -5.45 8.49
C SER A 139 -2.16 -6.71 8.44
N PRO A 140 -2.78 -7.12 9.57
CA PRO A 140 -3.60 -8.33 9.63
C PRO A 140 -4.80 -8.30 8.68
N TYR A 141 -5.24 -9.47 8.21
CA TYR A 141 -6.42 -9.58 7.33
C TYR A 141 -7.69 -8.94 7.92
N ALA A 142 -7.89 -9.08 9.23
CA ALA A 142 -9.03 -8.53 9.96
C ALA A 142 -8.89 -7.03 10.27
N ASP A 143 -7.67 -6.50 10.31
CA ASP A 143 -7.36 -5.11 10.63
C ASP A 143 -6.28 -4.60 9.68
N LYS A 144 -6.71 -4.18 8.49
CA LYS A 144 -5.83 -3.83 7.39
C LYS A 144 -5.29 -2.42 7.60
N ARG A 145 -3.97 -2.27 7.57
CA ARG A 145 -3.24 -1.04 7.92
C ARG A 145 -2.35 -0.50 6.81
N ILE A 146 -2.18 -1.25 5.73
CA ILE A 146 -1.41 -0.81 4.56
C ILE A 146 -2.38 -0.30 3.50
N PHE A 147 -2.13 0.92 3.04
CA PHE A 147 -2.91 1.60 2.01
C PHE A 147 -2.01 1.89 0.82
N ILE A 148 -2.49 1.52 -0.36
CA ILE A 148 -1.78 1.71 -1.62
C ILE A 148 -2.72 2.49 -2.55
N TYR A 149 -2.21 3.57 -3.13
CA TYR A 149 -2.95 4.38 -4.08
C TYR A 149 -2.41 4.14 -5.48
N SER A 150 -3.26 3.72 -6.40
CA SER A 150 -2.89 3.49 -7.80
C SER A 150 -3.75 4.30 -8.76
N VAL A 151 -3.08 4.79 -9.80
CA VAL A 151 -3.67 5.52 -10.93
C VAL A 151 -3.27 4.80 -12.22
N LYS A 152 -3.90 5.19 -13.33
CA LYS A 152 -3.58 4.62 -14.64
C LYS A 152 -2.09 4.81 -14.94
N ASP A 153 -1.46 3.79 -15.50
CA ASP A 153 -0.05 3.79 -15.92
C ASP A 153 0.97 4.06 -14.80
N LEU A 154 0.58 3.90 -13.53
CA LEU A 154 1.53 3.94 -12.42
C LEU A 154 2.59 2.84 -12.60
N GLU A 155 3.82 3.11 -12.14
CA GLU A 155 4.87 2.10 -12.10
C GLU A 155 4.42 0.84 -11.33
N PRO A 156 4.88 -0.36 -11.73
CA PRO A 156 4.46 -1.59 -11.08
C PRO A 156 4.89 -1.64 -9.61
N LEU A 157 3.94 -2.01 -8.76
CA LEU A 157 4.17 -2.35 -7.36
C LEU A 157 4.25 -3.88 -7.26
N ILE A 158 5.40 -4.37 -6.81
CA ILE A 158 5.61 -5.79 -6.59
C ILE A 158 5.65 -6.06 -5.10
N LEU A 159 4.91 -7.07 -4.66
CA LEU A 159 5.08 -7.67 -3.34
C LEU A 159 5.82 -8.98 -3.46
N ARG A 160 7.02 -9.07 -2.89
CA ARG A 160 7.73 -10.33 -2.75
C ARG A 160 7.37 -10.97 -1.43
N LEU A 161 6.69 -12.12 -1.50
CA LEU A 161 6.34 -12.96 -0.37
C LEU A 161 7.42 -14.04 -0.21
N PHE A 162 8.13 -14.06 0.90
CA PHE A 162 9.22 -15.02 1.17
C PHE A 162 8.91 -15.89 2.38
N VAL A 163 9.05 -17.21 2.24
CA VAL A 163 8.83 -18.23 3.30
C VAL A 163 10.14 -18.88 3.71
#